data_AF-A0A939K3D4-F1
#
_entry.id   AF-A0A939K3D4-F1
#
_cell.length_a   1.000
_cell.length_b   1.000
_cell.length_c   1.000
_cell.angle_alpha   90.00
_cell.angle_beta   90.00
_cell.angle_gamma   90.00
#
_symmetry.space_group_name_H-M   'P 1'
#
loop_
_entity.id
_entity.type
_entity.pdbx_description
1 polymer ?
#
loop_
_entity_poly.entity_id
_entity_poly.type
_entity_poly.pdbx_seq_one_letter_code
_entity_poly.pdbx_strand_id
1 'polypeptide(L)'
;MFGLDPFSRPVAIIEVLSILSLAAFIGWLLGRLLLNGRISALQADIADKEAALDECRRAKAAPFVNSHRQSVAPAMAASVAAVAAPVAEMYRVEAPMVAAIAAPVMEKAAPAPIPATGGSEDAVLHRIAARASEINFDRIGRATAAEADDLKDIVGVGPFLERKLHSLGIYTFRQVANFVKEDIDKVNEIIEFFPGRIQRDNWVDQSKSFYANKYGKKHDA
;
A
#
# COMPACT_ATOMS: atom_id res chain seq x y z
N MET A 1 51.48 -29.60 -19.60
CA MET A 1 51.71 -28.14 -19.65
C MET A 1 51.51 -27.72 -21.09
N PHE A 2 50.35 -27.13 -21.39
CA PHE A 2 49.95 -26.82 -22.75
C PHE A 2 50.83 -25.70 -23.30
N GLY A 3 51.66 -26.02 -24.30
CA GLY A 3 52.50 -25.05 -25.02
C GLY A 3 51.65 -24.23 -25.97
N LEU A 4 50.81 -23.36 -25.42
CA LEU A 4 50.01 -22.41 -26.19
C LEU A 4 50.78 -21.09 -26.23
N ASP A 5 51.21 -20.69 -27.41
CA ASP A 5 51.85 -19.39 -27.62
C ASP A 5 50.88 -18.28 -27.19
N PRO A 6 51.23 -17.45 -26.19
CA PRO A 6 50.31 -16.46 -25.60
C PRO A 6 49.96 -15.32 -26.57
N PHE A 7 50.66 -15.22 -27.71
CA PHE A 7 50.40 -14.22 -28.75
C PHE A 7 49.68 -14.80 -29.98
N SER A 8 49.30 -16.08 -29.95
CA SER A 8 48.57 -16.69 -31.05
C SER A 8 47.10 -16.26 -31.03
N ARG A 9 46.62 -15.70 -32.14
CA ARG A 9 45.21 -15.24 -32.31
C ARG A 9 44.15 -16.25 -31.81
N PRO A 10 44.21 -17.55 -32.12
CA PRO A 10 43.23 -18.52 -31.61
C PRO A 10 43.26 -18.69 -30.08
N VAL A 11 44.44 -18.60 -29.45
CA VAL A 11 44.59 -18.72 -28.00
C VAL A 11 43.94 -17.52 -27.30
N ALA A 12 44.20 -16.31 -27.80
CA ALA A 12 43.59 -15.09 -27.28
C ALA A 12 42.05 -15.11 -27.41
N ILE A 13 41.51 -15.64 -28.51
CA ILE A 13 40.06 -15.78 -28.69
C ILE A 13 39.45 -16.73 -27.64
N ILE A 14 40.08 -17.89 -27.41
CA ILE A 14 39.61 -18.87 -26.42
C ILE A 14 39.65 -18.28 -25.00
N GLU A 15 40.68 -17.52 -24.67
CA GLU A 15 40.82 -16.88 -23.35
C GLU A 15 39.73 -15.82 -23.12
N VAL A 16 39.48 -14.95 -24.11
CA VAL A 16 38.41 -13.95 -24.04
C VAL A 16 37.04 -14.61 -23.89
N LEU A 17 36.76 -15.67 -24.67
CA LEU A 17 35.50 -16.42 -24.58
C LEU A 17 35.34 -17.09 -23.21
N SER A 18 36.44 -17.58 -22.62
CA SER A 18 36.45 -18.19 -21.30
C SER A 18 36.13 -17.16 -20.21
N ILE A 19 36.71 -15.97 -20.27
CA ILE A 19 36.44 -14.86 -19.35
C ILE A 19 34.98 -14.39 -19.46
N LEU A 20 34.47 -14.22 -20.69
CA LEU A 20 33.08 -13.82 -20.92
C LEU A 20 32.09 -14.86 -20.37
N SER A 21 32.37 -16.14 -20.57
CA SER A 21 31.54 -17.23 -20.04
C SER A 21 31.56 -17.27 -18.51
N LEU A 22 32.72 -17.06 -17.89
CA LEU A 22 32.86 -17.00 -16.44
C LEU A 22 32.10 -15.80 -15.85
N ALA A 23 32.22 -14.62 -16.47
CA ALA A 23 31.50 -13.42 -16.04
C ALA A 23 29.98 -13.60 -16.15
N ALA A 24 29.49 -14.19 -17.24
CA ALA A 24 28.09 -14.51 -17.42
C ALA A 24 27.58 -15.51 -16.37
N PHE A 25 28.38 -16.55 -16.08
CA PHE A 25 28.03 -17.56 -15.08
C PHE A 25 27.99 -16.97 -13.67
N ILE A 26 28.98 -16.15 -13.29
CA ILE A 26 28.99 -15.46 -11.99
C ILE A 26 27.80 -14.52 -11.88
N GLY A 27 27.49 -13.74 -12.93
CA GLY A 27 26.32 -12.86 -12.95
C GLY A 27 25.01 -13.63 -12.81
N TRP A 28 24.86 -14.74 -13.53
CA TRP A 28 23.70 -15.64 -13.41
C TRP A 28 23.59 -16.24 -12.01
N LEU A 29 24.71 -16.70 -11.43
CA LEU A 29 24.75 -17.32 -10.10
C LEU A 29 24.41 -16.31 -9.00
N LEU A 30 24.98 -15.10 -9.04
CA LEU A 30 24.67 -14.03 -8.10
C LEU A 30 23.21 -13.57 -8.23
N GLY A 31 22.72 -13.40 -9.46
CA GLY A 31 21.30 -13.12 -9.70
C GLY A 31 20.42 -14.21 -9.10
N ARG A 32 20.71 -15.49 -9.41
CA ARG A 32 19.95 -16.63 -8.88
C ARG A 32 19.98 -16.69 -7.35
N LEU A 33 21.10 -16.43 -6.70
CA LEU A 33 21.22 -16.42 -5.23
C LEU A 33 20.42 -15.27 -4.60
N LEU A 34 20.51 -14.06 -5.15
CA LEU A 34 19.78 -12.89 -4.65
C LEU A 34 18.26 -13.02 -4.86
N LEU A 35 17.83 -13.53 -6.02
CA LEU A 35 16.41 -13.78 -6.30
C LEU A 35 15.87 -14.92 -5.44
N ASN A 36 16.63 -16.00 -5.23
CA ASN A 36 16.20 -17.11 -4.37
C ASN A 36 15.98 -16.68 -2.91
N GLY A 37 16.80 -15.78 -2.36
CA GLY A 37 16.60 -15.26 -1.00
C GLY A 37 15.26 -14.55 -0.82
N ARG A 38 14.83 -13.77 -1.83
CA ARG A 38 13.51 -13.11 -1.83
C ARG A 38 12.36 -14.11 -1.97
N ILE A 39 12.54 -15.15 -2.78
CA ILE A 39 11.55 -16.22 -2.95
C ILE A 39 11.35 -16.98 -1.63
N SER A 40 12.42 -17.32 -0.92
CA SER A 40 12.33 -18.02 0.37
C SER A 40 11.61 -17.20 1.44
N ALA A 41 11.86 -15.88 1.51
CA ALA A 41 11.14 -15.00 2.44
C ALA A 41 9.64 -14.92 2.11
N LEU A 42 9.30 -14.79 0.83
CA LEU A 42 7.90 -14.79 0.39
C LEU A 42 7.19 -16.12 0.67
N GLN A 43 7.89 -17.24 0.52
CA GLN A 43 7.35 -18.57 0.86
C GLN A 43 7.10 -18.74 2.36
N ALA A 44 7.97 -18.18 3.22
CA ALA A 44 7.76 -18.19 4.67
C ALA A 44 6.53 -17.36 5.07
N ASP A 45 6.36 -16.16 4.49
CA ASP A 45 5.19 -15.30 4.72
C ASP A 45 3.88 -15.93 4.25
N ILE A 46 3.91 -16.72 3.17
CA ILE A 46 2.75 -17.47 2.70
C ILE A 46 2.40 -18.59 3.69
N ALA A 47 3.39 -19.36 4.14
CA ALA A 47 3.17 -20.44 5.10
C ALA A 47 2.62 -19.96 6.45
N ASP A 48 3.10 -18.82 6.95
CA ASP A 48 2.59 -18.21 8.20
C ASP A 48 1.12 -17.79 8.08
N LYS A 49 0.75 -17.16 6.94
CA LYS A 49 -0.64 -16.78 6.66
C LYS A 49 -1.55 -17.99 6.50
N GLU A 50 -1.09 -19.07 5.88
CA GLU A 50 -1.84 -20.32 5.76
C GLU A 50 -2.09 -20.94 7.15
N ALA A 51 -1.08 -20.94 8.03
CA ALA A 51 -1.23 -21.41 9.41
C ALA A 51 -2.25 -20.57 10.21
N ALA A 52 -2.20 -19.23 10.09
CA ALA A 52 -3.15 -18.33 10.75
C ALA A 52 -4.60 -18.53 10.24
N LEU A 53 -4.78 -18.76 8.94
CA LEU A 53 -6.10 -19.05 8.36
C LEU A 53 -6.65 -20.40 8.83
N ASP A 54 -5.79 -21.43 8.94
CA ASP A 54 -6.20 -22.73 9.45
C ASP A 54 -6.56 -22.69 10.93
N GLU A 55 -5.86 -21.88 11.74
CA GLU A 55 -6.22 -21.62 13.13
C GLU A 55 -7.60 -20.95 13.23
N CYS A 56 -7.85 -19.92 12.42
CA CYS A 56 -9.15 -19.24 12.38
C CYS A 56 -10.27 -20.18 11.88
N ARG A 57 -9.98 -21.02 10.89
CA ARG A 57 -10.91 -22.04 10.40
C ARG A 57 -11.23 -23.08 11.48
N ARG A 58 -10.24 -23.53 12.25
CA ARG A 58 -10.44 -24.44 13.39
C ARG A 58 -11.23 -23.78 14.52
N ALA A 59 -10.92 -22.53 14.87
CA ALA A 59 -11.68 -21.77 15.87
C ALA A 59 -13.15 -21.61 15.46
N LYS A 60 -13.41 -21.41 14.15
CA LYS A 60 -14.77 -21.32 13.59
C LYS A 60 -15.46 -22.68 13.47
N ALA A 61 -14.70 -23.78 13.36
CA ALA A 61 -15.21 -25.15 13.28
C ALA A 61 -15.35 -25.84 14.65
N ALA A 62 -14.85 -25.24 15.73
CA ALA A 62 -15.03 -25.76 17.07
C ALA A 62 -16.53 -25.77 17.41
N PRO A 63 -17.12 -26.92 17.80
CA PRO A 63 -18.51 -26.94 18.21
C PRO A 63 -18.66 -26.06 19.45
N PHE A 64 -19.71 -25.24 19.49
CA PHE A 64 -20.14 -24.55 20.71
C PHE A 64 -20.49 -25.61 21.76
N VAL A 65 -19.50 -26.02 22.57
CA VAL A 65 -19.74 -26.84 23.76
C VAL A 65 -20.15 -25.90 24.87
N ASN A 66 -21.44 -25.95 25.20
CA ASN A 66 -22.05 -25.21 26.28
C ASN A 66 -21.42 -25.64 27.63
N SER A 67 -20.35 -24.98 28.07
CA SER A 67 -19.76 -25.20 29.39
C SER A 67 -20.56 -24.42 30.44
N HIS A 68 -21.74 -24.94 30.75
CA HIS A 68 -22.48 -24.59 31.95
C HIS A 68 -22.79 -25.89 32.71
N ARG A 69 -21.86 -26.31 33.58
CA ARG A 69 -22.09 -27.05 34.85
C ARG A 69 -20.78 -27.65 35.36
N GLN A 70 -20.16 -27.02 36.36
CA GLN A 70 -19.44 -27.72 37.42
C GLN A 70 -19.62 -26.96 38.74
N SER A 71 -20.51 -27.53 39.56
CA SER A 71 -20.74 -27.23 40.98
C SER A 71 -20.10 -28.37 41.77
N VAL A 72 -19.25 -28.08 42.76
CA VAL A 72 -19.50 -28.29 44.22
C VAL A 72 -18.25 -27.95 45.06
N ALA A 73 -18.47 -27.22 46.16
CA ALA A 73 -17.52 -26.81 47.22
C ALA A 73 -17.28 -27.95 48.26
N PRO A 74 -16.64 -27.82 49.48
CA PRO A 74 -16.34 -26.60 50.27
C PRO A 74 -15.10 -26.55 51.23
N ALA A 75 -15.00 -25.41 51.98
CA ALA A 75 -14.41 -25.18 53.33
C ALA A 75 -12.89 -24.83 53.42
N MET A 76 -12.38 -23.84 54.19
CA MET A 76 -12.85 -23.08 55.38
C MET A 76 -12.27 -21.64 55.47
N ALA A 77 -13.05 -20.75 56.13
CA ALA A 77 -12.72 -19.72 57.15
C ALA A 77 -11.49 -18.80 56.99
N ALA A 78 -11.48 -17.50 57.34
CA ALA A 78 -12.42 -16.53 57.90
C ALA A 78 -11.70 -15.16 57.90
N SER A 79 -12.45 -14.04 57.98
CA SER A 79 -12.19 -12.89 58.90
C SER A 79 -12.68 -11.54 58.34
N VAL A 80 -13.74 -11.01 59.00
CA VAL A 80 -14.01 -9.59 59.39
C VAL A 80 -14.32 -8.59 58.26
N ALA A 81 -15.60 -8.22 58.06
CA ALA A 81 -16.32 -7.05 58.63
C ALA A 81 -15.77 -5.69 58.12
N ALA A 82 -16.51 -4.65 57.75
CA ALA A 82 -17.94 -4.34 57.64
C ALA A 82 -18.04 -2.96 56.91
N VAL A 83 -19.29 -2.52 56.67
CA VAL A 83 -19.73 -1.11 56.52
C VAL A 83 -19.94 -0.55 55.10
N ALA A 84 -21.23 -0.58 54.72
CA ALA A 84 -22.08 0.51 54.22
C ALA A 84 -21.71 1.34 52.95
N ALA A 85 -22.63 1.28 51.98
CA ALA A 85 -22.86 2.24 50.90
C ALA A 85 -23.55 3.54 51.42
N PRO A 86 -24.05 4.49 50.59
CA PRO A 86 -23.76 4.88 49.20
C PRO A 86 -23.50 6.42 49.09
N VAL A 87 -23.50 7.00 47.89
CA VAL A 87 -24.21 8.25 47.46
C VAL A 87 -23.39 9.05 46.43
N ALA A 88 -24.16 9.57 45.48
CA ALA A 88 -23.86 10.21 44.21
C ALA A 88 -23.19 11.60 44.27
N GLU A 89 -22.90 12.08 43.05
CA GLU A 89 -23.15 13.45 42.57
C GLU A 89 -21.94 14.39 42.41
N MET A 90 -21.91 15.00 41.22
CA MET A 90 -21.59 16.41 40.95
C MET A 90 -20.17 16.90 40.61
N TYR A 91 -20.06 17.36 39.34
CA TYR A 91 -19.39 18.57 38.84
C TYR A 91 -17.85 18.66 38.90
N ARG A 92 -17.16 18.70 37.74
CA ARG A 92 -16.89 19.89 36.87
C ARG A 92 -16.12 21.00 37.60
N VAL A 93 -14.80 21.10 37.32
CA VAL A 93 -13.98 22.33 37.43
C VAL A 93 -12.80 22.17 36.43
N GLU A 94 -12.88 22.81 35.25
CA GLU A 94 -12.13 23.99 34.79
C GLU A 94 -10.71 23.73 34.25
N ALA A 95 -10.51 24.19 33.02
CA ALA A 95 -9.21 24.45 32.41
C ALA A 95 -8.53 25.65 33.10
N PRO A 96 -7.20 25.79 32.93
CA PRO A 96 -6.65 27.11 32.78
C PRO A 96 -5.79 27.24 31.52
N MET A 97 -6.14 28.25 30.74
CA MET A 97 -5.27 28.98 29.82
C MET A 97 -4.44 29.97 30.64
N VAL A 98 -3.13 30.08 30.38
CA VAL A 98 -2.41 31.32 29.99
C VAL A 98 -0.89 31.05 29.95
N ALA A 99 -0.24 31.51 28.88
CA ALA A 99 0.82 32.52 28.94
C ALA A 99 1.69 32.47 27.67
N ALA A 100 1.49 33.48 26.83
CA ALA A 100 2.36 33.80 25.71
C ALA A 100 3.64 34.49 26.19
N ILE A 101 4.80 34.09 25.65
CA ILE A 101 6.02 34.91 25.61
C ILE A 101 6.86 34.61 24.36
N ALA A 102 7.14 35.69 23.63
CA ALA A 102 8.33 36.00 22.82
C ALA A 102 8.82 35.04 21.70
N ALA A 103 8.65 35.49 20.45
CA ALA A 103 9.42 35.06 19.29
C ALA A 103 10.78 35.78 19.22
N PRO A 104 11.83 35.09 18.73
CA PRO A 104 12.60 35.64 17.62
C PRO A 104 12.76 34.65 16.45
N VAL A 105 13.14 35.24 15.32
CA VAL A 105 13.07 34.73 13.94
C VAL A 105 14.30 33.89 13.56
N MET A 106 14.11 33.03 12.55
CA MET A 106 15.07 32.25 11.73
C MET A 106 15.47 30.85 12.23
N GLU A 107 14.96 29.81 11.54
CA GLU A 107 15.78 28.80 10.86
C GLU A 107 14.84 27.96 9.96
N LYS A 108 15.22 27.83 8.70
CA LYS A 108 14.57 27.07 7.63
C LYS A 108 14.25 25.62 8.04
N ALA A 109 13.01 25.34 8.42
CA ALA A 109 12.51 23.98 8.58
C ALA A 109 11.79 23.53 7.31
N ALA A 110 12.40 22.60 6.58
CA ALA A 110 11.72 21.79 5.58
C ALA A 110 10.45 21.18 6.19
N PRO A 111 9.32 21.06 5.46
CA PRO A 111 8.19 20.33 5.98
C PRO A 111 8.61 18.87 6.15
N ALA A 112 8.78 18.47 7.42
CA ALA A 112 8.99 17.09 7.80
C ALA A 112 7.87 16.22 7.20
N PRO A 113 8.16 14.97 6.80
CA PRO A 113 7.15 14.08 6.28
C PRO A 113 6.08 13.88 7.34
N ILE A 114 4.84 14.19 7.01
CA ILE A 114 3.68 13.79 7.81
C ILE A 114 3.80 12.26 7.98
N PRO A 115 3.74 11.72 9.21
CA PRO A 115 3.93 10.31 9.44
C PRO A 115 2.74 9.55 8.85
N ALA A 116 2.96 8.86 7.75
CA ALA A 116 2.02 7.88 7.23
C ALA A 116 2.05 6.67 8.16
N THR A 117 1.15 6.65 9.14
CA THR A 117 0.78 5.41 9.83
C THR A 117 0.00 4.54 8.83
N GLY A 118 0.58 3.42 8.39
CA GLY A 118 -0.17 2.34 7.75
C GLY A 118 0.53 1.59 6.62
N GLY A 119 1.24 0.51 6.96
CA GLY A 119 1.66 -0.55 6.02
C GLY A 119 2.77 -0.19 5.03
N SER A 120 3.46 -1.23 4.51
CA SER A 120 4.30 -1.10 3.31
C SER A 120 3.46 -0.53 2.16
N GLU A 121 4.07 0.22 1.25
CA GLU A 121 3.42 0.71 0.04
C GLU A 121 2.70 -0.43 -0.72
N ASP A 122 3.31 -1.61 -0.81
CA ASP A 122 2.70 -2.78 -1.45
C ASP A 122 1.42 -3.22 -0.75
N ALA A 123 1.38 -3.13 0.60
CA ALA A 123 0.20 -3.47 1.37
C ALA A 123 -0.94 -2.48 1.08
N VAL A 124 -0.62 -1.19 0.91
CA VAL A 124 -1.58 -0.14 0.53
C VAL A 124 -2.14 -0.39 -0.88
N LEU A 125 -1.29 -0.77 -1.84
CA LEU A 125 -1.74 -1.06 -3.20
C LEU A 125 -2.63 -2.32 -3.25
N HIS A 126 -2.33 -3.36 -2.47
CA HIS A 126 -3.14 -4.58 -2.43
C HIS A 126 -4.54 -4.35 -1.87
N ARG A 127 -4.68 -3.60 -0.77
CA ARG A 127 -5.99 -3.28 -0.20
C ARG A 127 -6.83 -2.37 -1.10
N ILE A 128 -6.18 -1.47 -1.84
CA ILE A 128 -6.84 -0.63 -2.85
C ILE A 128 -7.33 -1.51 -4.01
N ALA A 129 -6.47 -2.39 -4.54
CA ALA A 129 -6.83 -3.31 -5.61
C ALA A 129 -7.99 -4.24 -5.23
N ALA A 130 -8.05 -4.71 -3.99
CA ALA A 130 -9.15 -5.54 -3.48
C ALA A 130 -10.52 -4.83 -3.53
N ARG A 131 -10.54 -3.49 -3.58
CA ARG A 131 -11.74 -2.66 -3.66
C ARG A 131 -12.04 -2.17 -5.09
N ALA A 132 -11.28 -2.60 -6.09
CA ALA A 132 -11.45 -2.16 -7.48
C ALA A 132 -12.88 -2.43 -8.01
N SER A 133 -13.51 -3.54 -7.61
CA SER A 133 -14.88 -3.90 -8.01
C SER A 133 -15.96 -2.92 -7.53
N GLU A 134 -15.65 -2.01 -6.60
CA GLU A 134 -16.58 -0.99 -6.15
C GLU A 134 -16.70 0.22 -7.10
N ILE A 135 -15.82 0.31 -8.10
CA ILE A 135 -15.82 1.40 -9.10
C ILE A 135 -16.75 1.05 -10.26
N ASN A 136 -17.54 2.04 -10.71
CA ASN A 136 -18.45 1.87 -11.83
C ASN A 136 -17.73 2.04 -13.19
N PHE A 137 -17.11 0.96 -13.67
CA PHE A 137 -16.43 0.91 -14.97
C PHE A 137 -17.34 0.98 -16.19
N ASP A 138 -18.64 0.71 -16.04
CA ASP A 138 -19.59 0.85 -17.15
C ASP A 138 -19.78 2.32 -17.53
N ARG A 139 -19.59 3.22 -16.56
CA ARG A 139 -19.74 4.66 -16.76
C ARG A 139 -18.41 5.37 -17.03
N ILE A 140 -17.33 5.10 -16.29
CA ILE A 140 -16.01 5.72 -16.58
C ILE A 140 -15.35 5.11 -17.82
N GLY A 141 -15.73 3.90 -18.20
CA GLY A 141 -15.12 3.12 -19.26
C GLY A 141 -14.01 2.19 -18.75
N ARG A 142 -13.67 1.20 -19.56
CA ARG A 142 -12.60 0.24 -19.29
C ARG A 142 -11.37 0.57 -20.11
N ALA A 143 -10.20 0.36 -19.52
CA ALA A 143 -8.91 0.46 -20.18
C ALA A 143 -7.96 -0.56 -19.54
N THR A 144 -6.91 -0.89 -20.26
CA THR A 144 -5.85 -1.78 -19.79
C THR A 144 -4.56 -1.01 -19.54
N ALA A 145 -3.61 -1.62 -18.82
CA ALA A 145 -2.30 -1.02 -18.59
C ALA A 145 -1.52 -0.71 -19.89
N ALA A 146 -1.83 -1.38 -21.00
CA ALA A 146 -1.23 -1.10 -22.31
C ALA A 146 -1.68 0.23 -22.92
N GLU A 147 -2.85 0.73 -22.49
CA GLU A 147 -3.44 1.98 -22.97
C GLU A 147 -3.17 3.13 -21.99
N ALA A 148 -2.35 2.91 -20.96
CA ALA A 148 -2.16 3.86 -19.87
C ALA A 148 -1.65 5.22 -20.37
N ASP A 149 -2.31 6.26 -19.89
CA ASP A 149 -1.86 7.63 -19.98
C ASP A 149 -0.92 7.94 -18.80
N ASP A 150 -0.15 9.02 -18.90
CA ASP A 150 0.63 9.52 -17.76
C ASP A 150 -0.30 10.37 -16.88
N LEU A 151 -0.89 9.75 -15.85
CA LEU A 151 -1.85 10.45 -14.99
C LEU A 151 -1.18 11.49 -14.10
N LYS A 152 0.15 11.49 -13.97
CA LYS A 152 0.91 12.50 -13.21
C LYS A 152 0.89 13.87 -13.88
N ASP A 153 0.47 13.96 -15.15
CA ASP A 153 0.22 15.23 -15.82
C ASP A 153 -0.92 16.03 -15.15
N ILE A 154 -1.82 15.35 -14.42
CA ILE A 154 -2.89 15.99 -13.65
C ILE A 154 -2.32 16.58 -12.37
N VAL A 155 -2.54 17.88 -12.15
CA VAL A 155 -2.11 18.56 -10.93
C VAL A 155 -2.68 17.87 -9.69
N GLY A 156 -1.81 17.50 -8.76
CA GLY A 156 -2.16 16.79 -7.54
C GLY A 156 -2.05 15.27 -7.64
N VAL A 157 -1.79 14.71 -8.82
CA VAL A 157 -1.47 13.28 -9.01
C VAL A 157 0.05 13.09 -8.98
N GLY A 158 0.54 12.54 -7.87
CA GLY A 158 1.94 12.11 -7.75
C GLY A 158 2.15 10.66 -8.21
N PRO A 159 3.42 10.20 -8.36
CA PRO A 159 3.73 8.84 -8.81
C PRO A 159 3.06 7.74 -7.97
N PHE A 160 2.92 7.95 -6.66
CA PHE A 160 2.25 6.97 -5.80
C PHE A 160 0.72 6.99 -5.99
N LEU A 161 0.14 8.16 -6.22
CA LEU A 161 -1.31 8.28 -6.43
C LEU A 161 -1.72 7.69 -7.78
N GLU A 162 -0.90 7.87 -8.82
CA GLU A 162 -1.04 7.18 -10.09
C GLU A 162 -1.03 5.66 -9.89
N ARG A 163 -0.07 5.11 -9.12
CA ARG A 163 -0.06 3.68 -8.81
C ARG A 163 -1.33 3.21 -8.11
N LYS A 164 -1.87 3.99 -7.17
CA LYS A 164 -3.16 3.69 -6.52
C LYS A 164 -4.31 3.64 -7.53
N LEU A 165 -4.39 4.59 -8.46
CA LEU A 165 -5.40 4.61 -9.52
C LEU A 165 -5.24 3.41 -10.47
N HIS A 166 -4.01 3.08 -10.84
CA HIS A 166 -3.70 1.91 -11.68
C HIS A 166 -4.08 0.60 -10.99
N SER A 167 -3.90 0.49 -9.68
CA SER A 167 -4.37 -0.66 -8.89
C SER A 167 -5.90 -0.79 -8.88
N LEU A 168 -6.63 0.30 -9.08
CA LEU A 168 -8.09 0.26 -9.27
C LEU A 168 -8.49 -0.11 -10.69
N GLY A 169 -7.60 -0.06 -11.68
CA GLY A 169 -7.95 -0.23 -13.09
C GLY A 169 -8.31 1.08 -13.81
N ILE A 170 -7.94 2.22 -13.22
CA ILE A 170 -8.04 3.54 -13.85
C ILE A 170 -6.67 3.87 -14.44
N TYR A 171 -6.56 3.86 -15.76
CA TYR A 171 -5.28 4.02 -16.47
C TYR A 171 -5.25 5.24 -17.41
N THR A 172 -6.41 5.81 -17.76
CA THR A 172 -6.49 6.80 -18.85
C THR A 172 -7.13 8.11 -18.40
N PHE A 173 -6.75 9.20 -19.07
CA PHE A 173 -7.39 10.52 -18.92
C PHE A 173 -8.88 10.44 -19.25
N ARG A 174 -9.26 9.59 -20.22
CA ARG A 174 -10.68 9.35 -20.58
C ARG A 174 -11.50 8.90 -19.38
N GLN A 175 -10.98 7.96 -18.59
CA GLN A 175 -11.70 7.45 -17.41
C GLN A 175 -11.88 8.54 -16.36
N VAL A 176 -10.82 9.29 -16.05
CA VAL A 176 -10.86 10.38 -15.06
C VAL A 176 -11.75 11.55 -15.53
N ALA A 177 -11.71 11.87 -16.83
CA ALA A 177 -12.56 12.88 -17.46
C ALA A 177 -14.06 12.57 -17.36
N ASN A 178 -14.40 11.29 -17.23
CA ASN A 178 -15.78 10.83 -17.10
C ASN A 178 -16.24 10.73 -15.65
N PHE A 179 -15.47 11.17 -14.64
CA PHE A 179 -15.88 10.99 -13.24
C PHE A 179 -17.16 11.76 -12.85
N VAL A 180 -18.06 11.02 -12.20
CA VAL A 180 -19.19 11.44 -11.35
C VAL A 180 -18.80 12.26 -10.12
N LYS A 181 -19.73 12.94 -9.46
CA LYS A 181 -19.53 13.27 -8.04
C LYS A 181 -19.39 11.99 -7.21
N GLU A 182 -20.24 11.02 -7.50
CA GLU A 182 -20.30 9.72 -6.83
C GLU A 182 -18.98 8.96 -6.98
N ASP A 183 -18.39 8.95 -8.18
CA ASP A 183 -17.12 8.26 -8.40
C ASP A 183 -15.94 9.00 -7.82
N ILE A 184 -15.96 10.34 -7.81
CA ILE A 184 -14.92 11.10 -7.12
C ILE A 184 -14.94 10.74 -5.64
N ASP A 185 -16.13 10.72 -5.02
CA ASP A 185 -16.27 10.40 -3.60
C ASP A 185 -15.80 8.96 -3.32
N LYS A 186 -16.20 8.00 -4.18
CA LYS A 186 -15.83 6.59 -4.10
C LYS A 186 -14.33 6.36 -4.29
N VAL A 187 -13.75 6.95 -5.34
CA VAL A 187 -12.32 6.85 -5.65
C VAL A 187 -11.51 7.50 -4.53
N ASN A 188 -11.91 8.68 -4.05
CA ASN A 188 -11.23 9.37 -2.95
C ASN A 188 -11.18 8.51 -1.67
N GLU A 189 -12.30 7.86 -1.33
CA GLU A 189 -12.38 6.94 -0.20
C GLU A 189 -11.43 5.75 -0.38
N ILE A 190 -11.48 5.09 -1.53
CA ILE A 190 -10.72 3.85 -1.76
C ILE A 190 -9.21 4.13 -1.80
N ILE A 191 -8.78 5.18 -2.50
CA ILE A 191 -7.35 5.52 -2.61
C ILE A 191 -6.79 6.19 -1.35
N GLU A 192 -7.61 6.40 -0.31
CA GLU A 192 -7.27 7.08 0.94
C GLU A 192 -6.66 8.46 0.70
N PHE A 193 -7.28 9.24 -0.17
CA PHE A 193 -6.84 10.59 -0.44
C PHE A 193 -7.60 11.61 0.40
N PHE A 194 -6.98 12.77 0.61
CA PHE A 194 -7.60 13.82 1.37
C PHE A 194 -8.91 14.25 0.69
N PRO A 195 -10.05 14.23 1.41
CA PRO A 195 -11.34 14.53 0.83
C PRO A 195 -11.36 15.92 0.19
N GLY A 196 -12.04 16.03 -0.95
CA GLY A 196 -12.20 17.27 -1.69
C GLY A 196 -11.01 17.67 -2.58
N ARG A 197 -9.87 16.96 -2.52
CA ARG A 197 -8.70 17.31 -3.34
C ARG A 197 -8.91 17.08 -4.83
N ILE A 198 -9.59 16.00 -5.21
CA ILE A 198 -9.88 15.69 -6.62
C ILE A 198 -10.70 16.82 -7.27
N GLN A 199 -11.66 17.39 -6.53
CA GLN A 199 -12.46 18.53 -6.98
C GLN A 199 -11.66 19.85 -6.94
N ARG A 200 -10.99 20.15 -5.83
CA ARG A 200 -10.20 21.39 -5.67
C ARG A 200 -9.10 21.51 -6.72
N ASP A 201 -8.46 20.39 -7.02
CA ASP A 201 -7.40 20.30 -8.02
C ASP A 201 -7.99 20.07 -9.42
N ASN A 202 -9.31 20.12 -9.63
CA ASN A 202 -9.99 20.06 -10.93
C ASN A 202 -9.55 18.89 -11.84
N TRP A 203 -9.40 17.69 -11.29
CA TRP A 203 -8.88 16.54 -12.04
C TRP A 203 -9.69 16.22 -13.30
N VAL A 204 -11.01 16.32 -13.21
CA VAL A 204 -11.92 15.97 -14.30
C VAL A 204 -11.71 16.88 -15.51
N ASP A 205 -11.63 18.20 -15.31
CA ASP A 205 -11.49 19.15 -16.41
C ASP A 205 -10.06 19.18 -17.00
N GLN A 206 -9.05 18.96 -16.16
CA GLN A 206 -7.68 18.71 -16.65
C GLN A 206 -7.64 17.46 -17.52
N SER A 207 -8.25 16.36 -17.06
CA SER A 207 -8.28 15.11 -17.80
C SER A 207 -9.01 15.22 -19.13
N LYS A 208 -10.11 16.00 -19.19
CA LYS A 208 -10.78 16.32 -20.48
C LYS A 208 -9.82 17.04 -21.44
N SER A 209 -9.05 17.99 -20.93
CA SER A 209 -8.08 18.75 -21.73
C SER A 209 -6.95 17.87 -22.25
N PHE A 210 -6.38 17.00 -21.40
CA PHE A 210 -5.35 16.04 -21.81
C PHE A 210 -5.88 15.00 -22.80
N TYR A 211 -7.09 14.49 -22.55
CA TYR A 211 -7.77 13.59 -23.47
C TYR A 211 -7.98 14.24 -24.85
N ALA A 212 -8.53 15.47 -24.89
CA ALA A 212 -8.71 16.19 -26.15
C ALA A 212 -7.39 16.45 -26.87
N ASN A 213 -6.33 16.83 -26.15
CA ASN A 213 -5.02 17.07 -26.74
C ASN A 213 -4.38 15.80 -27.33
N LYS A 214 -4.54 14.65 -26.66
CA LYS A 214 -3.94 13.38 -27.08
C LYS A 214 -4.73 12.68 -28.19
N TYR A 215 -6.06 12.70 -28.11
CA TYR A 215 -6.93 11.92 -28.99
C TYR A 215 -7.69 12.77 -30.01
N GLY A 216 -7.96 14.05 -29.72
CA GLY A 216 -8.67 14.96 -30.63
C GLY A 216 -7.83 15.44 -31.82
N LYS A 217 -6.51 15.60 -31.65
CA LYS A 217 -5.62 16.03 -32.74
C LYS A 217 -5.44 15.01 -33.88
N LYS A 218 -5.90 13.77 -33.72
CA LYS A 218 -5.73 12.72 -34.74
C LYS A 218 -6.81 12.73 -35.83
N HIS A 219 -7.88 13.52 -35.69
CA HIS A 219 -8.99 13.50 -36.64
C HIS A 219 -8.95 14.58 -37.73
N ASP A 220 -8.03 15.54 -37.66
CA ASP A 220 -7.99 16.72 -38.54
C ASP A 220 -6.75 16.76 -39.48
N ALA A 221 -6.03 15.65 -39.64
CA ALA A 221 -4.81 15.55 -40.47
C ALA A 221 -4.92 14.51 -41.58
#